data_AF-A0A8I1GQR2-F1
#
_entry.id   AF-A0A8I1GQR2-F1
#
_cell.length_a   1.000
_cell.length_b   1.000
_cell.length_c   1.000
_cell.angle_alpha   90.00
_cell.angle_beta   90.00
_cell.angle_gamma   90.00
#
_symmetry.space_group_name_H-M   'P 1'
#
loop_
_entity.id
_entity.type
_entity.pdbx_description
1 polymer ?
#
loop_
_entity_poly.entity_id
_entity_poly.type
_entity_poly.pdbx_seq_one_letter_code
_entity_poly.pdbx_strand_id
1 'polypeptide(L)'
;MLQSFKKDASYAFSSVGGTIITKIPQGELIEAYYKFAKSKDGGKGKTTEPYDVVPYRPSNSPLENHHGVMDVWAKHNVPDYVSRGANTPNIALTKEQHNDTKAVYRQWLFDKTGKKVGGKVEWKSVSTKEIQELTEKKFDAANVPRLAKQEYYRAFNQYNFRE
;
A
#
# COMPACT_ATOMS: atom_id res chain seq x y z
N MET A 1 12.84 -18.15 -20.34
CA MET A 1 13.64 -17.59 -19.22
C MET A 1 13.64 -16.08 -19.35
N LEU A 2 12.91 -15.35 -18.49
CA LEU A 2 12.95 -13.89 -18.45
C LEU A 2 14.18 -13.47 -17.63
N GLN A 3 15.29 -13.25 -18.33
CA GLN A 3 16.48 -12.66 -17.74
C GLN A 3 16.36 -11.13 -17.81
N SER A 4 16.28 -10.51 -16.62
CA SER A 4 16.28 -9.06 -16.37
C SER A 4 15.00 -8.29 -16.74
N PHE A 5 14.11 -8.15 -15.76
CA PHE A 5 13.18 -7.01 -15.73
C PHE A 5 13.94 -5.81 -15.14
N LYS A 6 14.37 -4.87 -15.99
CA LYS A 6 14.77 -3.54 -15.51
C LYS A 6 13.50 -2.79 -15.11
N LYS A 7 13.49 -2.17 -13.93
CA LYS A 7 12.37 -1.40 -13.35
C LYS A 7 11.77 -0.36 -14.31
N ASP A 8 12.57 0.09 -15.29
CA ASP A 8 12.23 1.15 -16.25
C ASP A 8 11.96 0.66 -17.69
N ALA A 9 12.03 -0.65 -17.98
CA ALA A 9 11.85 -1.17 -19.34
C ALA A 9 10.41 -1.68 -19.57
N SER A 10 9.59 -0.87 -20.25
CA SER A 10 8.16 -1.11 -20.49
C SER A 10 7.84 -2.04 -21.68
N TYR A 11 8.77 -2.91 -22.09
CA TYR A 11 8.65 -3.63 -23.36
C TYR A 11 8.71 -5.14 -23.17
N ALA A 12 7.66 -5.84 -23.62
CA ALA A 12 7.69 -7.28 -23.84
C ALA A 12 8.37 -7.59 -25.17
N PHE A 13 9.36 -8.48 -25.17
CA PHE A 13 9.98 -8.99 -26.39
C PHE A 13 9.25 -10.27 -26.83
N SER A 14 8.79 -10.31 -28.08
CA SER A 14 8.37 -11.57 -28.70
C SER A 14 9.58 -12.51 -28.80
N SER A 15 9.40 -13.78 -28.43
CA SER A 15 10.40 -14.84 -28.66
C SER A 15 10.65 -15.13 -30.15
N VAL A 16 9.88 -14.52 -31.03
CA VAL A 16 10.00 -14.61 -32.49
C VAL A 16 10.25 -13.20 -33.04
N GLY A 17 11.46 -12.92 -33.51
CA GLY A 17 11.76 -11.78 -34.38
C GLY A 17 12.13 -10.44 -33.74
N GLY A 18 12.25 -10.32 -32.41
CA GLY A 18 12.81 -9.11 -31.76
C GLY A 18 11.99 -7.82 -31.90
N THR A 19 10.77 -7.89 -32.44
CA THR A 19 9.87 -6.73 -32.57
C THR A 19 9.18 -6.45 -31.22
N ILE A 20 9.15 -5.18 -30.81
CA ILE A 20 8.36 -4.70 -29.67
C ILE A 20 6.88 -4.73 -30.07
N ILE A 21 6.07 -5.57 -29.41
CA ILE A 21 4.67 -5.79 -29.86
C ILE A 21 3.66 -4.95 -29.05
N THR A 22 3.88 -4.68 -27.75
CA THR A 22 2.96 -3.85 -26.94
C THR A 22 3.64 -3.28 -25.69
N LYS A 23 3.31 -2.03 -25.32
CA LYS A 23 3.72 -1.42 -24.03
C LYS A 23 2.93 -2.08 -22.90
N ILE A 24 3.61 -2.71 -21.94
CA ILE A 24 2.94 -3.28 -20.76
C ILE A 24 2.49 -2.13 -19.86
N PRO A 25 1.24 -2.14 -19.33
CA PRO A 25 0.82 -1.18 -18.33
C PRO A 25 1.75 -1.17 -17.11
N GLN A 26 2.10 0.02 -16.61
CA GLN A 26 3.05 0.17 -15.50
C GLN A 26 2.64 -0.64 -14.26
N GLY A 27 1.34 -0.69 -13.94
CA GLY A 27 0.82 -1.47 -12.80
C GLY A 27 1.07 -2.98 -12.93
N GLU A 28 1.00 -3.53 -14.15
CA GLU A 28 1.28 -4.95 -14.39
C GLU A 28 2.77 -5.26 -14.24
N LEU A 29 3.64 -4.35 -14.68
CA LEU A 29 5.09 -4.47 -14.49
C LEU A 29 5.46 -4.45 -13.01
N ILE A 30 4.86 -3.53 -12.25
CA ILE A 30 5.06 -3.41 -10.79
C ILE A 30 4.57 -4.67 -10.07
N GLU A 31 3.40 -5.19 -10.42
CA GLU A 31 2.86 -6.44 -9.88
C GLU A 31 3.77 -7.64 -10.20
N ALA A 32 4.28 -7.75 -11.43
CA ALA A 32 5.19 -8.84 -11.83
C ALA A 32 6.54 -8.75 -11.11
N TYR A 33 7.10 -7.54 -10.98
CA TYR A 33 8.32 -7.31 -10.20
C TYR A 33 8.12 -7.68 -8.73
N TYR A 34 7.00 -7.25 -8.14
CA TYR A 34 6.67 -7.57 -6.75
C TYR A 34 6.57 -9.08 -6.53
N LYS A 35 5.87 -9.81 -7.42
CA LYS A 35 5.80 -11.28 -7.38
C LYS A 35 7.18 -11.93 -7.48
N PHE A 36 8.02 -11.45 -8.40
CA PHE A 36 9.36 -11.99 -8.59
C PHE A 36 10.23 -11.78 -7.35
N ALA A 37 10.24 -10.57 -6.79
CA ALA A 37 10.95 -10.27 -5.55
C ALA A 37 10.49 -11.20 -4.42
N LYS A 38 9.17 -11.31 -4.18
CA LYS A 38 8.61 -12.20 -3.16
C LYS A 38 8.97 -13.68 -3.34
N SER A 39 9.07 -14.15 -4.57
CA SER A 39 9.43 -15.55 -4.86
C SER A 39 10.90 -15.88 -4.55
N LYS A 40 11.77 -14.88 -4.47
CA LYS A 40 13.21 -15.02 -4.20
C LYS A 40 13.54 -15.00 -2.71
N ASP A 41 12.64 -14.47 -1.88
CA ASP A 41 12.86 -14.17 -0.46
C ASP A 41 12.73 -15.40 0.48
N GLY A 42 13.09 -16.59 0.00
CA GLY A 42 13.02 -17.87 0.72
C GLY A 42 13.98 -18.02 1.90
N GLY A 43 13.93 -17.13 2.91
CA GLY A 43 14.18 -17.52 4.30
C GLY A 43 15.42 -17.01 5.04
N LYS A 44 16.16 -15.98 4.59
CA LYS A 44 17.24 -15.39 5.43
C LYS A 44 17.31 -13.87 5.35
N GLY A 45 17.24 -13.21 6.52
CA GLY A 45 17.60 -11.79 6.73
C GLY A 45 16.80 -10.79 5.90
N LYS A 46 15.52 -10.60 6.25
CA LYS A 46 14.58 -9.79 5.46
C LYS A 46 14.86 -8.29 5.60
N THR A 47 15.55 -7.71 4.62
CA THR A 47 15.49 -6.25 4.40
C THR A 47 14.07 -5.90 4.00
N THR A 48 13.50 -4.84 4.59
CA THR A 48 12.17 -4.38 4.21
C THR A 48 12.22 -3.71 2.85
N GLU A 49 11.36 -4.15 1.93
CA GLU A 49 11.24 -3.59 0.59
C GLU A 49 9.98 -2.72 0.48
N PRO A 50 9.89 -1.81 -0.52
CA PRO A 50 8.65 -1.12 -0.84
C PRO A 50 7.49 -2.11 -1.02
N TYR A 51 6.32 -1.72 -0.51
CA TYR A 51 5.07 -2.48 -0.50
C TYR A 51 5.01 -3.67 0.46
N ASP A 52 6.03 -3.88 1.29
CA ASP A 52 5.96 -4.85 2.37
C ASP A 52 4.91 -4.43 3.41
N VAL A 53 4.08 -5.38 3.82
CA VAL A 53 3.26 -5.24 5.03
C VAL A 53 4.16 -5.43 6.24
N VAL A 54 4.18 -4.42 7.11
CA VAL A 54 5.09 -4.34 8.24
C VAL A 54 4.37 -3.92 9.52
N PRO A 55 4.93 -4.18 10.71
CA PRO A 55 4.39 -3.67 11.97
C PRO A 55 4.38 -2.13 12.05
N TYR A 56 3.89 -1.57 13.15
CA TYR A 56 3.65 -0.12 13.22
C TYR A 56 4.95 0.73 13.15
N ARG A 57 6.05 0.27 13.76
CA ARG A 57 7.31 1.02 13.86
C ARG A 57 8.57 0.15 13.70
N PRO A 58 8.73 -0.63 12.61
CA PRO A 58 10.05 -1.15 12.29
C PRO A 58 10.99 0.01 11.91
N SER A 59 12.29 -0.16 12.17
CA SER A 59 13.33 0.72 11.62
C SER A 59 13.72 0.24 10.23
N ASN A 60 13.21 0.89 9.19
CA ASN A 60 13.40 0.51 7.79
C ASN A 60 13.72 1.71 6.86
N SER A 61 14.44 2.71 7.39
CA SER A 61 14.94 3.84 6.60
C SER A 61 15.69 3.32 5.36
N PRO A 62 15.47 3.90 4.16
CA PRO A 62 14.78 5.17 3.88
C PRO A 62 13.25 5.06 3.65
N LEU A 63 12.63 3.91 3.92
CA LEU A 63 11.18 3.74 3.74
C LEU A 63 10.38 4.40 4.86
N GLU A 64 9.18 4.86 4.51
CA GLU A 64 8.19 5.41 5.42
C GLU A 64 7.06 4.38 5.61
N ASN A 65 6.75 4.04 6.86
CA ASN A 65 5.65 3.13 7.17
C ASN A 65 4.32 3.89 7.07
N HIS A 66 3.58 3.66 5.99
CA HIS A 66 2.31 4.33 5.77
C HIS A 66 1.26 3.79 6.71
N HIS A 67 0.91 4.62 7.69
CA HIS A 67 -0.21 4.36 8.58
C HIS A 67 -1.53 4.63 7.84
N GLY A 68 -2.24 3.53 7.54
CA GLY A 68 -3.48 3.57 6.77
C GLY A 68 -4.57 4.38 7.47
N VAL A 69 -5.44 5.02 6.67
CA VAL A 69 -6.59 5.76 7.21
C VAL A 69 -7.60 4.82 7.88
N MET A 70 -7.56 3.53 7.51
CA MET A 70 -8.30 2.44 8.15
C MET A 70 -7.96 2.25 9.62
N ASP A 71 -6.72 2.47 10.07
CA ASP A 71 -6.40 2.38 11.50
C ASP A 71 -7.16 3.45 12.30
N VAL A 72 -7.15 4.68 11.79
CA VAL A 72 -7.85 5.80 12.42
C VAL A 72 -9.34 5.53 12.43
N TRP A 73 -9.92 5.06 11.33
CA TRP A 73 -11.33 4.70 11.27
C TRP A 73 -11.68 3.57 12.26
N ALA A 74 -10.89 2.49 12.30
CA ALA A 74 -11.16 1.36 13.18
C ALA A 74 -11.08 1.73 14.65
N LYS A 75 -10.15 2.61 15.04
CA LYS A 75 -10.09 3.19 16.40
C LYS A 75 -11.42 3.75 16.88
N HIS A 76 -12.21 4.32 15.97
CA HIS A 76 -13.48 4.97 16.30
C HIS A 76 -14.71 4.08 16.12
N ASN A 77 -14.58 2.98 15.37
CA ASN A 77 -15.73 2.20 14.86
C ASN A 77 -15.68 0.69 15.19
N VAL A 78 -14.52 0.15 15.54
CA VAL A 78 -14.33 -1.28 15.84
C VAL A 78 -14.07 -1.44 17.34
N PRO A 79 -14.91 -2.18 18.09
CA PRO A 79 -14.66 -2.49 19.50
C PRO A 79 -13.28 -3.10 19.71
N ASP A 80 -12.61 -2.71 20.80
CA ASP A 80 -11.32 -3.26 21.24
C ASP A 80 -10.15 -3.12 20.23
N TYR A 81 -10.34 -2.29 19.20
CA TYR A 81 -9.29 -1.97 18.25
C TYR A 81 -8.20 -1.10 18.90
N VAL A 82 -6.97 -1.61 18.91
CA VAL A 82 -5.80 -0.88 19.40
C VAL A 82 -5.12 -0.19 18.23
N SER A 83 -5.37 1.12 18.09
CA SER A 83 -4.69 1.97 17.12
C SER A 83 -3.22 2.12 17.46
N ARG A 84 -2.36 2.06 16.43
CA ARG A 84 -0.89 2.22 16.57
C ARG A 84 -0.24 1.21 17.53
N GLY A 85 -0.85 0.03 17.68
CA GLY A 85 -0.27 -1.08 18.41
C GLY A 85 0.99 -1.59 17.70
N ALA A 86 1.88 -2.26 18.43
CA ALA A 86 3.15 -2.75 17.87
C ALA A 86 2.95 -3.59 16.59
N ASN A 87 1.89 -4.40 16.55
CA ASN A 87 1.56 -5.29 15.44
C ASN A 87 0.49 -4.73 14.49
N THR A 88 0.08 -3.46 14.64
CA THR A 88 -0.84 -2.83 13.68
C THR A 88 -0.18 -2.81 12.30
N PRO A 89 -0.84 -3.35 11.27
CA PRO A 89 -0.24 -3.44 9.95
C PRO A 89 -0.15 -2.07 9.28
N ASN A 90 1.03 -1.77 8.77
CA ASN A 90 1.35 -0.68 7.87
C ASN A 90 1.84 -1.25 6.54
N ILE A 91 1.96 -0.39 5.53
CA ILE A 91 2.67 -0.71 4.30
C ILE A 91 3.92 0.17 4.18
N ALA A 92 5.07 -0.43 3.93
CA ALA A 92 6.31 0.30 3.71
C ALA A 92 6.28 0.97 2.33
N LEU A 93 6.45 2.29 2.29
CA LEU A 93 6.45 3.06 1.05
C LEU A 93 7.75 3.85 0.92
N THR A 94 8.13 4.18 -0.31
CA THR A 94 9.11 5.25 -0.52
C THR A 94 8.53 6.59 -0.06
N LYS A 95 9.39 7.58 0.19
CA LYS A 95 8.97 8.93 0.54
C LYS A 95 8.02 9.56 -0.50
N GLU A 96 8.29 9.33 -1.78
CA GLU A 96 7.45 9.81 -2.88
C GLU A 96 6.06 9.18 -2.83
N GLN A 97 5.99 7.85 -2.81
CA GLN A 97 4.74 7.10 -2.68
C GLN A 97 3.94 7.51 -1.44
N HIS A 98 4.63 7.72 -0.31
CA HIS A 98 3.97 8.20 0.90
C HIS A 98 3.39 9.61 0.73
N ASN A 99 4.06 10.50 0.02
CA ASN A 99 3.52 11.82 -0.30
C ASN A 99 2.31 11.75 -1.23
N ASP A 100 2.29 10.81 -2.18
CA ASP A 100 1.13 10.59 -3.05
C ASP A 100 -0.11 10.17 -2.24
N THR A 101 0.06 9.25 -1.28
CA THR A 101 -1.04 8.88 -0.37
C THR A 101 -1.53 10.06 0.47
N LYS A 102 -0.62 10.96 0.89
CA LYS A 102 -0.97 12.17 1.66
C LYS A 102 -1.79 13.15 0.81
N ALA A 103 -1.46 13.30 -0.46
CA ALA A 103 -2.20 14.19 -1.37
C ALA A 103 -3.67 13.75 -1.48
N VAL A 104 -3.92 12.45 -1.69
CA VAL A 104 -5.28 11.88 -1.73
C VAL A 104 -6.03 12.12 -0.43
N TYR A 105 -5.40 11.84 0.73
CA TYR A 105 -6.03 12.07 2.03
C TYR A 105 -6.37 13.56 2.26
N ARG A 106 -5.48 14.48 1.89
CA ARG A 106 -5.70 15.92 2.05
C ARG A 106 -6.86 16.42 1.21
N GLN A 107 -7.05 15.86 0.01
CA GLN A 107 -8.19 16.20 -0.82
C GLN A 107 -9.49 15.66 -0.20
N TRP A 108 -9.54 14.40 0.19
CA TRP A 108 -10.70 13.84 0.88
C TRP A 108 -11.05 14.61 2.17
N LEU A 109 -10.04 15.01 2.95
CA LEU A 109 -10.24 15.83 4.16
C LEU A 109 -10.82 17.20 3.81
N PHE A 110 -10.36 17.82 2.73
CA PHE A 110 -10.91 19.07 2.25
C PHE A 110 -12.36 18.92 1.82
N ASP A 111 -12.70 17.88 1.07
CA ASP A 111 -14.08 17.61 0.64
C ASP A 111 -15.00 17.37 1.85
N LYS A 112 -14.48 16.72 2.90
CA LYS A 112 -15.23 16.38 4.12
C LYS A 112 -15.39 17.55 5.09
N THR A 113 -14.41 18.46 5.17
CA THR A 113 -14.35 19.46 6.25
C THR A 113 -14.02 20.89 5.80
N GLY A 114 -13.82 21.12 4.49
CA GLY A 114 -13.33 22.39 3.94
C GLY A 114 -11.86 22.70 4.25
N LYS A 115 -11.08 21.75 4.81
CA LYS A 115 -9.68 21.97 5.21
C LYS A 115 -8.77 20.87 4.71
N LYS A 116 -7.65 21.23 4.07
CA LYS A 116 -6.62 20.26 3.64
C LYS A 116 -5.79 19.70 4.79
N VAL A 117 -5.72 20.40 5.93
CA VAL A 117 -4.98 19.99 7.13
C VAL A 117 -5.77 20.43 8.37
N GLY A 118 -5.78 19.61 9.42
CA GLY A 118 -6.42 19.94 10.70
C GLY A 118 -7.96 19.95 10.66
N GLY A 119 -8.57 19.44 9.59
CA GLY A 119 -10.01 19.16 9.54
C GLY A 119 -10.42 18.15 10.62
N LYS A 120 -11.51 18.43 11.33
CA LYS A 120 -12.10 17.48 12.29
C LYS A 120 -13.07 16.60 11.53
N VAL A 121 -12.80 15.30 11.52
CA VAL A 121 -13.66 14.29 10.89
C VAL A 121 -14.53 13.65 11.97
N GLU A 122 -15.84 13.62 11.73
CA GLU A 122 -16.78 12.83 12.52
C GLU A 122 -16.65 11.35 12.15
N TRP A 123 -15.65 10.66 12.70
CA TRP A 123 -15.26 9.31 12.26
C TRP A 123 -16.36 8.25 12.33
N LYS A 124 -17.33 8.40 13.23
CA LYS A 124 -18.48 7.48 13.36
C LYS A 124 -19.50 7.59 12.22
N SER A 125 -19.50 8.69 11.47
CA SER A 125 -20.36 8.85 10.28
C SER A 125 -19.68 8.37 8.99
N VAL A 126 -18.37 8.08 9.04
CA VAL A 126 -17.63 7.53 7.90
C VAL A 126 -17.96 6.05 7.77
N SER A 127 -18.57 5.65 6.67
CA SER A 127 -18.92 4.25 6.44
C SER A 127 -17.69 3.36 6.18
N THR A 128 -17.84 2.05 6.40
CA THR A 128 -16.85 1.03 6.01
C THR A 128 -16.50 1.12 4.52
N LYS A 129 -17.49 1.34 3.66
CA LYS A 129 -17.30 1.50 2.22
C LYS A 129 -16.46 2.73 1.90
N GLU A 130 -16.78 3.88 2.49
CA GLU A 130 -16.07 5.13 2.23
C GLU A 130 -14.58 5.02 2.63
N ILE A 131 -14.29 4.46 3.80
CA ILE A 131 -12.90 4.33 4.25
C ILE A 131 -12.10 3.30 3.43
N GLN A 132 -12.75 2.23 2.98
CA GLN A 132 -12.16 1.25 2.08
C GLN A 132 -11.81 1.90 0.74
N GLU A 133 -12.75 2.65 0.13
CA GLU A 133 -12.54 3.37 -1.13
C GLU A 133 -11.44 4.43 -1.01
N LEU A 134 -11.38 5.16 0.11
CA LEU A 134 -10.29 6.11 0.36
C LEU A 134 -8.93 5.39 0.47
N THR A 135 -8.90 4.22 1.11
CA THR A 135 -7.66 3.43 1.23
C THR A 135 -7.21 2.92 -0.14
N GLU A 136 -8.14 2.42 -0.96
CA GLU A 136 -7.84 2.00 -2.34
C GLU A 136 -7.30 3.17 -3.17
N LYS A 137 -7.94 4.34 -3.15
CA LYS A 137 -7.45 5.54 -3.87
C LYS A 137 -6.04 5.95 -3.44
N LYS A 138 -5.72 5.84 -2.15
CA LYS A 138 -4.38 6.12 -1.63
C LYS A 138 -3.37 5.08 -2.14
N PHE A 139 -3.73 3.81 -2.12
CA PHE A 139 -2.88 2.74 -2.63
C PHE A 139 -2.67 2.82 -4.14
N ASP A 140 -3.69 3.18 -4.91
CA ASP A 140 -3.57 3.44 -6.35
C ASP A 140 -2.61 4.59 -6.64
N ALA A 141 -2.74 5.71 -5.91
CA ALA A 141 -1.83 6.86 -6.06
C ALA A 141 -0.36 6.50 -5.77
N ALA A 142 -0.12 5.61 -4.82
CA ALA A 142 1.22 5.10 -4.49
C ALA A 142 1.67 3.90 -5.36
N ASN A 143 0.88 3.52 -6.37
CA ASN A 143 1.11 2.35 -7.23
C ASN A 143 1.31 1.04 -6.44
N VAL A 144 0.60 0.87 -5.32
CA VAL A 144 0.70 -0.34 -4.51
C VAL A 144 0.19 -1.55 -5.33
N PRO A 145 1.00 -2.61 -5.51
CA PRO A 145 0.60 -3.81 -6.22
C PRO A 145 -0.65 -4.44 -5.63
N ARG A 146 -1.51 -5.04 -6.46
CA ARG A 146 -2.74 -5.71 -6.04
C ARG A 146 -2.46 -6.77 -4.98
N LEU A 147 -1.39 -7.56 -5.13
CA LEU A 147 -1.02 -8.55 -4.12
C LEU A 147 -0.63 -7.92 -2.78
N ALA A 148 0.13 -6.81 -2.78
CA ALA A 148 0.48 -6.09 -1.57
C ALA A 148 -0.76 -5.53 -0.85
N LYS A 149 -1.74 -5.02 -1.61
CA LYS A 149 -3.05 -4.61 -1.05
C LYS A 149 -3.76 -5.78 -0.38
N GLN A 150 -3.80 -6.95 -1.04
CA GLN A 150 -4.43 -8.15 -0.49
C GLN A 150 -3.74 -8.61 0.80
N GLU A 151 -2.40 -8.57 0.85
CA GLU A 151 -1.65 -8.86 2.07
C GLU A 151 -1.98 -7.87 3.18
N TYR A 152 -2.09 -6.57 2.87
CA TYR A 152 -2.44 -5.53 3.83
C TYR A 152 -3.83 -5.79 4.42
N TYR A 153 -4.85 -6.03 3.58
CA TYR A 153 -6.21 -6.30 4.05
C TYR A 153 -6.29 -7.59 4.88
N ARG A 154 -5.56 -8.63 4.49
CA ARG A 154 -5.48 -9.86 5.27
C ARG A 154 -4.89 -9.58 6.66
N ALA A 155 -3.76 -8.86 6.72
CA ALA A 155 -3.11 -8.51 7.99
C ALA A 155 -4.00 -7.60 8.85
N PHE A 156 -4.69 -6.64 8.25
CA PHE A 156 -5.62 -5.75 8.95
C PHE A 156 -6.80 -6.52 9.56
N ASN A 157 -7.40 -7.44 8.80
CA ASN A 157 -8.48 -8.27 9.30
C ASN A 157 -7.99 -9.22 10.42
N GLN A 158 -6.83 -9.85 10.24
CA GLN A 158 -6.21 -10.69 11.29
C GLN A 158 -5.96 -9.91 12.58
N TYR A 159 -5.50 -8.66 12.46
CA TYR A 159 -5.30 -7.80 13.63
C TYR A 159 -6.63 -7.44 14.31
N ASN A 160 -7.69 -7.17 13.55
CA ASN A 160 -9.01 -6.81 14.10
C ASN A 160 -9.71 -7.97 14.79
N PHE A 161 -9.57 -9.18 14.26
CA PHE A 161 -10.24 -10.39 14.75
C PHE A 161 -9.27 -11.32 15.49
N ARG A 162 -8.26 -10.76 16.15
CA ARG A 162 -7.37 -11.50 17.04
C ARG A 162 -8.16 -11.97 18.26
N GLU A 163 -8.07 -13.26 18.60
CA GLU A 163 -8.57 -13.83 19.87
C GLU A 163 -7.71 -13.37 21.06
#